data_AF-A0A9X7YAD6-F1
#
_entry.id   AF-A0A9X7YAD6-F1
#
_cell.length_a   1.000
_cell.length_b   1.000
_cell.length_c   1.000
_cell.angle_alpha   90.00
_cell.angle_beta   90.00
_cell.angle_gamma   90.00
#
_symmetry.space_group_name_H-M   'P 1'
#
loop_
_entity.id
_entity.type
_entity.pdbx_description
1 polymer ?
#
loop_
_entity_poly.entity_id
_entity_poly.type
_entity_poly.pdbx_seq_one_letter_code
_entity_poly.pdbx_strand_id
1 'polypeptide(L)'
;MTDAVAPGASARLYSQTEHDERGNFYYEGDLYRAGEDLPSLASRIEHHLAEQFAATSFAIRTEKFAGGRKVIAEILDAPSDLTGRDAQNAFIVEIRDQMERFGFTRTNPLQDFWSSSFFCEVRIGQAYWAALANRRGIRNPVDTVISLAAFKKRVKPGDRLKLIDAPAGHRLLGTTREITRVRSGDLILEGSYLSFPRASAFACDGRLVRIAIGSEYGPDDHLLYEWQAA
;
A
#
# COMPACT_ATOMS: atom_id res chain seq x y z
N MET A 1 -5.74 -13.43 -37.79
CA MET A 1 -6.84 -14.41 -37.86
C MET A 1 -7.65 -14.23 -36.59
N THR A 2 -8.91 -13.83 -36.71
CA THR A 2 -9.87 -13.76 -35.61
C THR A 2 -10.25 -15.18 -35.22
N ASP A 3 -9.67 -15.69 -34.14
CA ASP A 3 -10.23 -16.86 -33.47
C ASP A 3 -11.58 -16.44 -32.91
N ALA A 4 -12.64 -16.99 -33.50
CA ALA A 4 -13.99 -16.88 -32.97
C ALA A 4 -14.00 -17.56 -31.59
N VAL A 5 -14.22 -16.77 -30.54
CA VAL A 5 -14.41 -17.28 -29.17
C VAL A 5 -15.57 -18.26 -29.19
N ALA A 6 -15.29 -19.52 -28.85
CA ALA A 6 -16.31 -20.56 -28.75
C ALA A 6 -17.41 -20.14 -27.74
N PRO A 7 -18.70 -20.38 -28.03
CA PRO A 7 -19.77 -20.02 -27.10
C PRO A 7 -19.58 -20.74 -25.76
N GLY A 8 -19.36 -19.99 -24.69
CA GLY A 8 -19.15 -20.52 -23.34
C GLY A 8 -17.70 -20.51 -22.83
N ALA A 9 -16.72 -20.07 -23.64
CA ALA A 9 -15.39 -19.76 -23.11
C ALA A 9 -15.45 -18.50 -22.23
N SER A 10 -14.90 -18.57 -21.01
CA SER A 10 -14.74 -17.38 -20.16
C SER A 10 -14.01 -16.29 -20.93
N ALA A 11 -14.52 -15.06 -20.85
CA ALA A 11 -13.82 -13.91 -21.42
C ALA A 11 -12.39 -13.87 -20.86
N ARG A 12 -11.40 -13.79 -21.75
CA ARG A 12 -9.98 -13.69 -21.39
C ARG A 12 -9.79 -12.44 -20.52
N LEU A 13 -9.00 -12.53 -19.45
CA LEU A 13 -8.71 -11.38 -18.59
C LEU A 13 -7.70 -10.44 -19.26
N TYR A 14 -7.67 -9.18 -18.83
CA TYR A 14 -6.73 -8.19 -19.35
C TYR A 14 -5.28 -8.66 -19.17
N SER A 15 -4.93 -9.15 -17.98
CA SER A 15 -3.61 -9.67 -17.63
C SER A 15 -3.18 -10.90 -18.43
N GLN A 16 -4.13 -11.62 -19.01
CA GLN A 16 -3.91 -12.82 -19.81
C GLN A 16 -3.83 -12.51 -21.32
N THR A 17 -4.00 -11.26 -21.71
CA THR A 17 -3.93 -10.83 -23.11
C THR A 17 -2.48 -10.55 -23.48
N GLU A 18 -1.97 -11.28 -24.47
CA GLU A 18 -0.63 -11.08 -24.99
C GLU A 18 -0.63 -10.06 -26.15
N HIS A 19 0.54 -9.45 -26.38
CA HIS A 19 0.77 -8.69 -27.61
C HIS A 19 0.91 -9.65 -28.79
N ASP A 20 0.43 -9.23 -29.97
CA ASP A 20 0.72 -9.96 -31.20
C ASP A 20 2.19 -9.80 -31.63
N GLU A 21 2.61 -10.54 -32.65
CA GLU A 21 3.97 -10.50 -33.21
C GLU A 21 4.41 -9.11 -33.68
N ARG A 22 3.47 -8.18 -33.89
CA ARG A 22 3.71 -6.80 -34.33
C ARG A 22 3.65 -5.80 -33.16
N GLY A 23 3.55 -6.29 -31.93
CA GLY A 23 3.45 -5.49 -30.72
C GLY A 23 2.07 -4.87 -30.48
N ASN A 24 1.05 -5.22 -31.27
CA ASN A 24 -0.31 -4.75 -31.02
C ASN A 24 -0.89 -5.46 -29.80
N PHE A 25 -1.48 -4.69 -28.92
CA PHE A 25 -2.33 -5.18 -27.84
C PHE A 25 -3.76 -4.74 -28.12
N TYR A 26 -4.70 -5.67 -28.01
CA TYR A 26 -6.11 -5.36 -28.05
C TYR A 26 -6.85 -6.19 -27.00
N TYR A 27 -7.54 -5.48 -26.12
CA TYR A 27 -8.42 -6.03 -25.12
C TYR A 27 -9.74 -5.27 -25.17
N GLU A 28 -10.84 -6.00 -25.18
CA GLU A 28 -12.19 -5.45 -24.99
C GLU A 28 -12.91 -6.31 -23.97
N GLY A 29 -13.31 -5.69 -22.88
CA GLY A 29 -14.01 -6.33 -21.80
C GLY A 29 -15.47 -6.64 -22.14
N ASP A 30 -15.98 -7.74 -21.61
CA ASP A 30 -17.35 -8.22 -21.85
C ASP A 30 -18.44 -7.32 -21.22
N LEU A 31 -18.08 -6.44 -20.29
CA LEU A 31 -18.98 -5.50 -19.61
C LEU A 31 -18.88 -4.08 -20.18
N TYR A 32 -18.03 -3.87 -21.19
CA TYR A 32 -17.81 -2.57 -21.82
C TYR A 32 -19.10 -2.03 -22.46
N ARG A 33 -19.33 -0.72 -22.29
CA ARG A 33 -20.40 0.02 -22.96
C ARG A 33 -19.83 1.28 -23.62
N ALA A 34 -19.96 1.36 -24.94
CA ALA A 34 -19.50 2.51 -25.69
C ALA A 34 -20.23 3.80 -25.24
N GLY A 35 -19.45 4.87 -25.03
CA GLY A 35 -19.99 6.19 -24.68
C GLY A 35 -20.48 6.34 -23.24
N GLU A 36 -20.29 5.35 -22.37
CA GLU A 36 -20.68 5.43 -20.96
C GLU A 36 -19.94 6.57 -20.23
N ASP A 37 -20.67 7.41 -19.49
CA ASP A 37 -20.07 8.51 -18.73
C ASP A 37 -19.26 8.00 -17.52
N LEU A 38 -18.39 8.86 -16.97
CA LEU A 38 -17.43 8.47 -15.92
C LEU A 38 -18.08 8.12 -14.58
N PRO A 39 -19.05 8.90 -14.06
CA PRO A 39 -19.82 8.52 -12.88
C PRO A 39 -20.54 7.17 -13.04
N SER A 40 -21.25 6.96 -14.15
CA SER A 40 -21.98 5.70 -14.39
C SER A 40 -21.05 4.49 -14.47
N LEU A 41 -19.91 4.63 -15.18
CA LEU A 41 -18.87 3.61 -15.23
C LEU A 41 -18.35 3.26 -13.82
N ALA A 42 -17.98 4.29 -13.04
CA ALA A 42 -17.42 4.09 -11.70
C ALA A 42 -18.40 3.39 -10.76
N SER A 43 -19.70 3.77 -10.79
CA SER A 43 -20.73 3.13 -9.98
C SER A 43 -20.94 1.66 -10.37
N ARG A 44 -20.90 1.33 -11.66
CA ARG A 44 -21.00 -0.07 -12.11
C ARG A 44 -19.78 -0.90 -11.70
N ILE A 45 -18.58 -0.33 -11.82
CA ILE A 45 -17.34 -0.97 -11.36
C ILE A 45 -17.41 -1.20 -9.84
N GLU A 46 -17.84 -0.21 -9.07
CA GLU A 46 -18.00 -0.32 -7.61
C GLU A 46 -18.93 -1.47 -7.23
N HIS A 47 -20.12 -1.53 -7.86
CA HIS A 47 -21.08 -2.60 -7.61
C HIS A 47 -20.52 -3.97 -7.99
N HIS A 48 -19.88 -4.08 -9.15
CA HIS A 48 -19.27 -5.33 -9.61
C HIS A 48 -18.15 -5.80 -8.67
N LEU A 49 -17.28 -4.90 -8.22
CA LEU A 49 -16.23 -5.25 -7.27
C LEU A 49 -16.81 -5.69 -5.92
N ALA A 50 -17.87 -5.06 -5.44
CA ALA A 50 -18.56 -5.47 -4.22
C ALA A 50 -19.19 -6.88 -4.34
N GLU A 51 -19.69 -7.25 -5.52
CA GLU A 51 -20.21 -8.60 -5.79
C GLU A 51 -19.10 -9.65 -5.92
N GLN A 52 -18.03 -9.35 -6.64
CA GLN A 52 -16.92 -10.29 -6.86
C GLN A 52 -16.07 -10.51 -5.60
N PHE A 53 -15.93 -9.48 -4.76
CA PHE A 53 -15.09 -9.50 -3.58
C PHE A 53 -15.89 -9.15 -2.32
N ALA A 54 -16.87 -9.98 -1.98
CA ALA A 54 -17.80 -9.73 -0.87
C ALA A 54 -17.15 -9.47 0.51
N ALA A 55 -15.91 -9.93 0.71
CA ALA A 55 -15.15 -9.71 1.95
C ALA A 55 -14.15 -8.53 1.88
N THR A 56 -14.10 -7.81 0.75
CA THR A 56 -13.16 -6.72 0.49
C THR A 56 -13.92 -5.40 0.40
N SER A 57 -13.42 -4.38 1.10
CA SER A 57 -13.98 -3.04 1.03
C SER A 57 -13.13 -2.18 0.10
N PHE A 58 -13.80 -1.39 -0.75
CA PHE A 58 -13.14 -0.46 -1.68
C PHE A 58 -13.67 0.96 -1.50
N ALA A 59 -12.84 1.95 -1.85
CA ALA A 59 -13.31 3.27 -2.26
C ALA A 59 -13.00 3.45 -3.74
N ILE A 60 -14.01 3.77 -4.54
CA ILE A 60 -13.83 4.10 -5.96
C ILE A 60 -13.68 5.61 -6.13
N ARG A 61 -12.64 6.03 -6.84
CA ARG A 61 -12.40 7.42 -7.21
C ARG A 61 -12.23 7.55 -8.71
N THR A 62 -12.50 8.73 -9.22
CA THR A 62 -12.36 9.03 -10.65
C THR A 62 -11.59 10.31 -10.88
N GLU A 63 -10.78 10.34 -11.93
CA GLU A 63 -10.04 11.53 -12.35
C GLU A 63 -10.27 11.79 -13.84
N LYS A 64 -10.26 13.07 -14.23
CA LYS A 64 -10.24 13.51 -15.63
C LYS A 64 -9.00 14.37 -15.87
N PHE A 65 -8.34 14.17 -17.00
CA PHE A 65 -7.16 14.93 -17.39
C PHE A 65 -7.12 15.06 -18.92
N ALA A 66 -6.21 15.89 -19.44
CA ALA A 66 -6.15 16.21 -20.88
C ALA A 66 -5.98 14.99 -21.80
N GLY A 67 -5.47 13.88 -21.28
CA GLY A 67 -5.26 12.62 -22.01
C GLY A 67 -6.29 11.53 -21.73
N GLY A 68 -7.33 11.79 -20.93
CA GLY A 68 -8.39 10.81 -20.68
C GLY A 68 -9.05 10.88 -19.31
N ARG A 69 -9.53 9.72 -18.88
CA ARG A 69 -10.27 9.51 -17.63
C ARG A 69 -9.68 8.30 -16.90
N LYS A 70 -9.64 8.34 -15.58
CA LYS A 70 -9.11 7.26 -14.74
C LYS A 70 -10.17 6.80 -13.74
N VAL A 71 -10.19 5.50 -13.46
CA VAL A 71 -10.91 4.90 -12.32
C VAL A 71 -9.87 4.29 -11.39
N ILE A 72 -9.94 4.65 -10.12
CA ILE A 72 -9.02 4.21 -9.07
C ILE A 72 -9.83 3.38 -8.06
N ALA A 73 -9.45 2.13 -7.84
CA ALA A 73 -9.95 1.33 -6.73
C ALA A 73 -8.92 1.35 -5.58
N GLU A 74 -9.30 1.98 -4.46
CA GLU A 74 -8.51 1.98 -3.24
C GLU A 74 -9.03 0.89 -2.30
N ILE A 75 -8.19 -0.11 -2.01
CA ILE A 75 -8.52 -1.20 -1.09
C ILE A 75 -8.50 -0.63 0.34
N LEU A 76 -9.65 -0.67 1.01
CA LEU A 76 -9.84 -0.17 2.38
C LEU A 76 -9.79 -1.28 3.42
N ASP A 77 -10.17 -2.49 3.06
CA ASP A 77 -10.01 -3.67 3.89
C ASP A 77 -10.10 -4.94 3.03
N ALA A 78 -9.43 -6.03 3.44
CA ALA A 78 -9.50 -7.35 2.83
C ALA A 78 -9.11 -8.43 3.85
N PRO A 79 -9.65 -9.66 3.75
CA PRO A 79 -9.28 -10.75 4.66
C PRO A 79 -7.83 -11.20 4.48
N SER A 80 -7.31 -11.09 3.25
CA SER A 80 -5.97 -11.51 2.88
C SER A 80 -4.88 -10.66 3.52
N ASP A 81 -3.76 -11.29 3.85
CA ASP A 81 -2.53 -10.63 4.27
C ASP A 81 -1.76 -10.12 3.04
N LEU A 82 -1.92 -8.83 2.74
CA LEU A 82 -1.20 -8.13 1.67
C LEU A 82 0.15 -7.53 2.13
N THR A 83 0.76 -7.96 3.24
CA THR A 83 2.08 -7.45 3.63
C THR A 83 3.17 -7.89 2.64
N GLY A 84 3.08 -9.11 2.09
CA GLY A 84 4.04 -9.62 1.11
C GLY A 84 3.84 -9.02 -0.28
N ARG A 85 4.93 -8.61 -0.95
CA ARG A 85 4.84 -7.96 -2.27
C ARG A 85 4.18 -8.82 -3.35
N ASP A 86 4.43 -10.12 -3.33
CA ASP A 86 3.80 -11.05 -4.28
C ASP A 86 2.29 -11.12 -4.07
N ALA A 87 1.83 -11.17 -2.81
CA ALA A 87 0.41 -11.12 -2.48
C ALA A 87 -0.23 -9.78 -2.88
N GLN A 88 0.47 -8.65 -2.68
CA GLN A 88 0.01 -7.34 -3.16
C GLN A 88 -0.18 -7.35 -4.67
N ASN A 89 0.85 -7.74 -5.42
CA ASN A 89 0.85 -7.72 -6.87
C ASN A 89 -0.25 -8.65 -7.43
N ALA A 90 -0.38 -9.86 -6.90
CA ALA A 90 -1.40 -10.82 -7.32
C ALA A 90 -2.81 -10.26 -7.12
N PHE A 91 -3.10 -9.71 -5.94
CA PHE A 91 -4.43 -9.17 -5.63
C PHE A 91 -4.75 -7.90 -6.42
N ILE A 92 -3.75 -7.02 -6.62
CA ILE A 92 -3.87 -5.84 -7.49
C ILE A 92 -4.22 -6.24 -8.93
N VAL A 93 -3.55 -7.27 -9.47
CA VAL A 93 -3.81 -7.79 -10.82
C VAL A 93 -5.23 -8.37 -10.91
N GLU A 94 -5.65 -9.15 -9.91
CA GLU A 94 -6.97 -9.76 -9.86
C GLU A 94 -8.10 -8.71 -9.87
N ILE A 95 -7.99 -7.67 -9.04
CA ILE A 95 -8.96 -6.56 -9.02
C ILE A 95 -8.94 -5.78 -10.33
N ARG A 96 -7.74 -5.50 -10.86
CA ARG A 96 -7.58 -4.79 -12.13
C ARG A 96 -8.25 -5.55 -13.26
N ASP A 97 -8.08 -6.87 -13.34
CA ASP A 97 -8.74 -7.70 -14.33
C ASP A 97 -10.26 -7.58 -14.29
N GLN A 98 -10.86 -7.45 -13.10
CA GLN A 98 -12.30 -7.21 -12.97
C GLN A 98 -12.72 -5.80 -13.40
N MET A 99 -11.89 -4.79 -13.14
CA MET A 99 -12.16 -3.42 -13.58
C MET A 99 -12.04 -3.26 -15.10
N GLU A 100 -11.00 -3.84 -15.69
CA GLU A 100 -10.71 -3.73 -17.13
C GLU A 100 -11.85 -4.32 -17.98
N ARG A 101 -12.64 -5.30 -17.46
CA ARG A 101 -13.84 -5.83 -18.12
C ARG A 101 -14.87 -4.77 -18.54
N PHE A 102 -14.84 -3.57 -17.94
CA PHE A 102 -15.72 -2.45 -18.29
C PHE A 102 -15.15 -1.53 -19.37
N GLY A 103 -13.99 -1.85 -19.92
CA GLY A 103 -13.28 -1.00 -20.86
C GLY A 103 -12.73 -1.73 -22.05
N PHE A 104 -12.03 -0.97 -22.88
CA PHE A 104 -11.15 -1.49 -23.90
C PHE A 104 -9.80 -0.81 -23.80
N THR A 105 -8.77 -1.51 -24.27
CA THR A 105 -7.45 -0.98 -24.45
C THR A 105 -6.88 -1.50 -25.76
N ARG A 106 -6.42 -0.58 -26.60
CA ARG A 106 -5.71 -0.85 -27.84
C ARG A 106 -4.42 -0.05 -27.85
N THR A 107 -3.29 -0.74 -27.89
CA THR A 107 -1.99 -0.08 -27.89
C THR A 107 -1.05 -0.72 -28.91
N ASN A 108 -0.10 0.07 -29.38
CA ASN A 108 1.09 -0.42 -30.05
C ASN A 108 2.25 0.50 -29.64
N PRO A 109 3.03 0.11 -28.60
CA PRO A 109 4.14 0.93 -28.11
C PRO A 109 5.22 1.20 -29.17
N LEU A 110 5.42 0.29 -30.14
CA LEU A 110 6.39 0.47 -31.22
C LEU A 110 5.97 1.57 -32.21
N GLN A 111 4.69 1.94 -32.22
CA GLN A 111 4.11 2.99 -33.07
C GLN A 111 3.64 4.20 -32.27
N ASP A 112 4.00 4.29 -30.99
CA ASP A 112 3.53 5.33 -30.06
C ASP A 112 2.00 5.49 -30.06
N PHE A 113 1.28 4.38 -30.24
CA PHE A 113 -0.18 4.36 -30.28
C PHE A 113 -0.76 3.87 -28.96
N TRP A 114 -1.63 4.69 -28.37
CA TRP A 114 -2.37 4.33 -27.16
C TRP A 114 -3.82 4.82 -27.25
N SER A 115 -4.76 3.91 -27.10
CA SER A 115 -6.18 4.22 -27.02
C SER A 115 -6.84 3.32 -25.99
N SER A 116 -7.41 3.89 -24.93
CA SER A 116 -8.19 3.16 -23.95
C SER A 116 -9.43 3.94 -23.55
N SER A 117 -10.48 3.24 -23.12
CA SER A 117 -11.71 3.89 -22.63
C SER A 117 -11.52 4.62 -21.31
N PHE A 118 -10.61 4.11 -20.47
CA PHE A 118 -10.18 4.73 -19.23
C PHE A 118 -8.81 4.16 -18.80
N PHE A 119 -8.17 4.80 -17.83
CA PHE A 119 -6.98 4.29 -17.15
C PHE A 119 -7.40 3.61 -15.85
N CYS A 120 -6.92 2.39 -15.61
CA CYS A 120 -7.22 1.62 -14.41
C CYS A 120 -6.06 1.70 -13.40
N GLU A 121 -6.36 2.03 -12.16
CA GLU A 121 -5.40 2.01 -11.06
C GLU A 121 -6.00 1.29 -9.84
N VAL A 122 -5.26 0.34 -9.29
CA VAL A 122 -5.61 -0.33 -8.04
C VAL A 122 -4.49 -0.08 -7.05
N ARG A 123 -4.85 0.37 -5.84
CA ARG A 123 -3.87 0.66 -4.79
C ARG A 123 -4.37 0.20 -3.43
N ILE A 124 -3.44 -0.11 -2.54
CA ILE A 124 -3.75 -0.44 -1.16
C ILE A 124 -3.79 0.86 -0.35
N GLY A 125 -4.94 1.17 0.23
CA GLY A 125 -5.14 2.39 1.01
C GLY A 125 -4.55 2.29 2.41
N GLN A 126 -4.31 3.44 3.04
CA GLN A 126 -3.88 3.50 4.45
C GLN A 126 -4.92 2.88 5.41
N ALA A 127 -6.20 2.87 5.03
CA ALA A 127 -7.26 2.24 5.82
C ALA A 127 -7.09 0.72 5.91
N TYR A 128 -6.68 0.06 4.82
CA TYR A 128 -6.45 -1.40 4.80
C TYR A 128 -5.37 -1.79 5.81
N TRP A 129 -4.31 -1.00 5.81
CA TRP A 129 -3.19 -1.16 6.71
C TRP A 129 -3.58 -1.04 8.19
N ALA A 130 -4.38 -0.03 8.53
CA ALA A 130 -4.92 0.11 9.88
C ALA A 130 -5.86 -1.05 10.27
N ALA A 131 -6.72 -1.50 9.34
CA ALA A 131 -7.60 -2.65 9.57
C ALA A 131 -6.83 -3.96 9.78
N LEU A 132 -5.75 -4.16 9.02
CA LEU A 132 -4.86 -5.31 9.15
C LEU A 132 -4.13 -5.33 10.50
N ALA A 133 -3.60 -4.19 10.93
CA ALA A 133 -2.99 -4.03 12.26
C ALA A 133 -3.98 -4.39 13.38
N ASN A 134 -5.22 -3.93 13.28
CA ASN A 134 -6.27 -4.24 14.25
C ASN A 134 -6.58 -5.74 14.29
N ARG A 135 -6.63 -6.43 13.14
CA ARG A 135 -6.86 -7.88 13.07
C ARG A 135 -5.72 -8.71 13.66
N ARG A 136 -4.47 -8.35 13.38
CA ARG A 136 -3.29 -9.09 13.88
C ARG A 136 -3.00 -8.82 15.35
N GLY A 137 -3.62 -7.77 15.91
CA GLY A 137 -3.14 -7.16 17.13
C GLY A 137 -1.91 -6.30 16.86
N ILE A 138 -1.75 -5.23 17.65
CA ILE A 138 -0.62 -4.33 17.53
C ILE A 138 0.66 -5.12 17.86
N ARG A 139 1.52 -5.34 16.86
CA ARG A 139 2.87 -5.87 17.09
C ARG A 139 3.59 -4.94 18.06
N ASN A 140 4.07 -5.51 19.18
CA ASN A 140 4.73 -4.80 20.28
C ASN A 140 3.95 -3.55 20.75
N PRO A 141 2.85 -3.75 21.50
CA PRO A 141 2.10 -2.64 22.04
C PRO A 141 2.97 -1.88 23.06
N VAL A 142 2.96 -0.55 22.96
CA VAL A 142 3.61 0.36 23.91
C VAL A 142 2.59 1.41 24.26
N ASP A 143 2.22 1.50 25.53
CA ASP A 143 1.29 2.50 26.01
C ASP A 143 1.91 3.89 25.88
N THR A 144 1.14 4.87 25.41
CA THR A 144 1.64 6.25 25.25
C THR A 144 1.51 7.01 26.57
N VAL A 145 2.30 6.61 27.56
CA VAL A 145 2.36 7.27 28.88
C VAL A 145 3.18 8.57 28.81
N ILE A 146 4.20 8.60 27.97
CA ILE A 146 5.09 9.73 27.75
C ILE A 146 4.93 10.23 26.31
N SER A 147 4.53 11.49 26.15
CA SER A 147 4.49 12.13 24.83
C SER A 147 5.88 12.35 24.27
N LEU A 148 6.02 12.47 22.94
CA LEU A 148 7.30 12.76 22.29
C LEU A 148 7.99 14.00 22.89
N ALA A 149 7.23 15.05 23.21
CA ALA A 149 7.78 16.27 23.81
C ALA A 149 8.29 16.03 25.24
N ALA A 150 7.57 15.23 26.04
CA ALA A 150 8.02 14.87 27.38
C ALA A 150 9.24 13.94 27.34
N PHE A 151 9.27 12.99 26.40
CA PHE A 151 10.41 12.11 26.18
C PHE A 151 11.66 12.91 25.83
N LYS A 152 11.58 13.85 24.87
CA LYS A 152 12.69 14.74 24.49
C LYS A 152 13.27 15.55 25.66
N LYS A 153 12.48 15.85 26.68
CA LYS A 153 12.93 16.56 27.89
C LYS A 153 13.62 15.64 28.91
N ARG A 154 13.32 14.34 28.89
CA ARG A 154 13.83 13.36 29.86
C ARG A 154 15.07 12.62 29.35
N VAL A 155 15.09 12.30 28.06
CA VAL A 155 16.22 11.62 27.42
C VAL A 155 17.45 12.52 27.45
N LYS A 156 18.61 11.97 27.82
CA LYS A 156 19.87 12.72 27.99
C LYS A 156 21.05 11.94 27.43
N PRO A 157 22.16 12.62 27.10
CA PRO A 157 23.42 11.92 26.82
C PRO A 157 23.82 11.00 27.98
N GLY A 158 24.37 9.82 27.66
CA GLY A 158 24.69 8.74 28.60
C GLY A 158 23.58 7.70 28.78
N ASP A 159 22.32 8.03 28.50
CA ASP A 159 21.26 7.03 28.42
C ASP A 159 21.55 6.04 27.28
N ARG A 160 21.02 4.81 27.36
CA ARG A 160 21.23 3.78 26.35
C ARG A 160 19.92 3.32 25.73
N LEU A 161 19.96 3.01 24.43
CA LEU A 161 18.84 2.40 23.72
C LEU A 161 19.26 1.02 23.18
N LYS A 162 18.55 -0.03 23.60
CA LYS A 162 18.68 -1.37 23.02
C LYS A 162 17.60 -1.57 21.98
N LEU A 163 17.97 -1.81 20.72
CA LEU A 163 16.98 -2.12 19.67
C LEU A 163 16.50 -3.56 19.87
N ILE A 164 15.22 -3.74 20.21
CA ILE A 164 14.65 -5.06 20.53
C ILE A 164 13.67 -5.56 19.47
N ASP A 165 13.10 -4.67 18.64
CA ASP A 165 12.35 -5.06 17.44
C ASP A 165 12.57 -4.04 16.31
N ALA A 166 12.59 -4.55 15.07
CA ALA A 166 12.73 -3.76 13.86
C ALA A 166 12.19 -4.54 12.64
N PRO A 167 11.97 -3.89 11.49
CA PRO A 167 11.67 -4.58 10.24
C PRO A 167 12.77 -5.59 9.86
N ALA A 168 12.41 -6.60 9.07
CA ALA A 168 13.31 -7.69 8.70
C ALA A 168 14.63 -7.18 8.09
N GLY A 169 15.75 -7.78 8.49
CA GLY A 169 17.09 -7.44 7.97
C GLY A 169 17.77 -6.24 8.65
N HIS A 170 17.19 -5.67 9.72
CA HIS A 170 17.81 -4.54 10.42
C HIS A 170 19.08 -4.96 11.18
N ARG A 171 20.25 -4.59 10.63
CA ARG A 171 21.59 -4.99 11.11
C ARG A 171 21.92 -4.71 12.58
N LEU A 172 21.20 -3.78 13.23
CA LEU A 172 21.45 -3.36 14.60
C LEU A 172 20.50 -4.02 15.61
N LEU A 173 19.65 -4.96 15.19
CA LEU A 173 18.72 -5.64 16.09
C LEU A 173 19.49 -6.37 17.21
N GLY A 174 19.04 -6.21 18.45
CA GLY A 174 19.71 -6.74 19.65
C GLY A 174 20.82 -5.85 20.21
N THR A 175 21.29 -4.84 19.47
CA THR A 175 22.39 -3.98 19.92
C THR A 175 21.93 -2.89 20.89
N THR A 176 22.74 -2.65 21.92
CA THR A 176 22.62 -1.50 22.82
C THR A 176 23.61 -0.43 22.37
N ARG A 177 23.14 0.81 22.24
CA ARG A 177 23.99 1.96 21.88
C ARG A 177 23.75 3.10 22.86
N GLU A 178 24.82 3.80 23.22
CA GLU A 178 24.73 5.00 24.04
C GLU A 178 24.25 6.21 23.24
N ILE A 179 23.44 7.06 23.87
CA ILE A 179 23.08 8.38 23.36
C ILE A 179 24.24 9.32 23.66
N THR A 180 24.92 9.79 22.62
CA THR A 180 26.03 10.75 22.76
C THR A 180 25.54 12.19 22.70
N ARG A 181 24.40 12.44 22.04
CA ARG A 181 23.80 13.78 21.94
C ARG A 181 22.30 13.71 21.68
N VAL A 182 21.55 14.63 22.28
CA VAL A 182 20.11 14.84 22.03
C VAL A 182 19.94 16.15 21.26
N ARG A 183 19.19 16.14 20.16
CA ARG A 183 18.84 17.34 19.39
C ARG A 183 17.32 17.49 19.29
N SER A 184 16.84 18.59 18.73
CA SER A 184 15.41 18.82 18.56
C SER A 184 14.76 17.81 17.58
N GLY A 185 15.50 17.42 16.54
CA GLY A 185 15.04 16.54 15.46
C GLY A 185 15.50 15.09 15.55
N ASP A 186 16.55 14.78 16.32
CA ASP A 186 17.15 13.45 16.38
C ASP A 186 17.86 13.15 17.71
N LEU A 187 18.24 11.88 17.87
CA LEU A 187 19.22 11.39 18.83
C LEU A 187 20.47 10.93 18.08
N ILE A 188 21.65 11.29 18.57
CA ILE A 188 22.92 10.75 18.08
C ILE A 188 23.27 9.54 18.95
N LEU A 189 23.29 8.38 18.33
CA LEU A 189 23.69 7.12 18.93
C LEU A 189 25.14 6.82 18.51
N GLU A 190 25.83 5.96 19.25
CA GLU A 190 27.13 5.47 18.81
C GLU A 190 27.06 4.91 17.37
N GLY A 191 27.84 5.52 16.47
CA GLY A 191 27.93 5.13 15.05
C GLY A 191 26.70 5.41 14.18
N SER A 192 25.70 6.17 14.65
CA SER A 192 24.45 6.40 13.90
C SER A 192 23.59 7.53 14.48
N TYR A 193 22.46 7.83 13.84
CA TYR A 193 21.45 8.75 14.39
C TYR A 193 20.06 8.13 14.27
N LEU A 194 19.13 8.64 15.09
CA LEU A 194 17.73 8.21 15.14
C LEU A 194 16.85 9.46 15.09
N SER A 195 16.18 9.67 13.96
CA SER A 195 15.26 10.80 13.78
C SER A 195 13.98 10.63 14.59
N PHE A 196 13.49 11.71 15.17
CA PHE A 196 12.18 11.70 15.82
C PHE A 196 11.07 11.67 14.78
N PRO A 197 10.05 10.81 14.98
CA PRO A 197 8.88 10.78 14.10
C PRO A 197 7.95 11.96 14.41
N ARG A 198 6.84 12.05 13.66
CA ARG A 198 5.70 12.88 14.07
C ARG A 198 5.12 12.34 15.39
N ALA A 199 4.44 13.20 16.15
CA ALA A 199 3.89 12.82 17.46
C ALA A 199 2.93 11.62 17.40
N SER A 200 2.10 11.52 16.35
CA SER A 200 1.18 10.38 16.14
C SER A 200 1.88 9.05 15.82
N ALA A 201 3.17 9.09 15.49
CA ALA A 201 4.01 7.94 15.15
C ALA A 201 5.00 7.58 16.27
N PHE A 202 4.81 8.14 17.47
CA PHE A 202 5.64 7.91 18.64
C PHE A 202 4.81 7.33 19.79
N ALA A 203 5.33 6.32 20.47
CA ALA A 203 4.78 5.83 21.73
C ALA A 203 5.92 5.52 22.71
N CYS A 204 5.71 5.82 23.99
CA CYS A 204 6.67 5.53 25.05
C CYS A 204 5.95 5.30 26.38
N ASP A 205 6.20 4.16 27.01
CA ASP A 205 5.61 3.78 28.30
C ASP A 205 6.50 4.13 29.51
N GLY A 206 7.65 4.76 29.25
CA GLY A 206 8.68 5.04 30.26
C GLY A 206 9.87 4.08 30.26
N ARG A 207 9.76 2.95 29.56
CA ARG A 207 10.86 1.99 29.33
C ARG A 207 10.98 1.61 27.87
N LEU A 208 9.89 1.26 27.21
CA LEU A 208 9.85 0.96 25.80
C LEU A 208 9.58 2.22 24.99
N VAL A 209 10.33 2.39 23.90
CA VAL A 209 10.19 3.52 22.96
C VAL A 209 9.93 2.96 21.59
N ARG A 210 8.72 3.20 21.07
CA ARG A 210 8.32 2.80 19.73
C ARG A 210 8.31 4.01 18.80
N ILE A 211 8.99 3.86 17.67
CA ILE A 211 9.08 4.85 16.60
C ILE A 211 8.56 4.20 15.32
N ALA A 212 7.39 4.60 14.85
CA ALA A 212 6.88 4.14 13.58
C ALA A 212 7.71 4.74 12.44
N ILE A 213 8.14 3.88 11.52
CA ILE A 213 8.92 4.21 10.32
C ILE A 213 8.26 3.71 9.05
N GLY A 214 7.00 3.26 9.17
CA GLY A 214 6.27 2.63 8.10
C GLY A 214 6.14 3.48 6.85
N SER A 215 6.26 2.80 5.71
CA SER A 215 6.03 3.38 4.38
C SER A 215 4.63 3.05 3.89
N GLU A 216 4.27 3.53 2.70
CA GLU A 216 3.02 3.15 2.03
C GLU A 216 2.90 1.64 1.77
N TYR A 217 4.03 0.91 1.72
CA TYR A 217 4.08 -0.54 1.51
C TYR A 217 4.23 -1.36 2.79
N GLY A 218 4.48 -0.68 3.92
CA GLY A 218 4.82 -1.28 5.22
C GLY A 218 4.40 -0.35 6.36
N PRO A 219 3.10 0.00 6.46
CA PRO A 219 2.55 1.01 7.38
C PRO A 219 2.90 0.77 8.87
N ASP A 220 3.02 -0.50 9.24
CA ASP A 220 3.16 -0.97 10.62
C ASP A 220 4.63 -1.14 11.00
N ASP A 221 5.55 -0.94 10.06
CA ASP A 221 6.98 -1.02 10.33
C ASP A 221 7.35 0.03 11.38
N HIS A 222 7.99 -0.45 12.45
CA HIS A 222 8.42 0.38 13.56
C HIS A 222 9.74 -0.15 14.13
N LEU A 223 10.46 0.76 14.77
CA LEU A 223 11.58 0.43 15.63
C LEU A 223 11.07 0.41 17.07
N LEU A 224 11.44 -0.62 17.83
CA LEU A 224 11.17 -0.72 19.25
C LEU A 224 12.48 -0.75 20.01
N TYR A 225 12.68 0.22 20.88
CA TYR A 225 13.83 0.31 21.76
C TYR A 225 13.43 0.05 23.21
N GLU A 226 14.31 -0.59 23.95
CA GLU A 226 14.33 -0.50 25.40
C GLU A 226 15.26 0.65 25.81
N TRP A 227 14.70 1.63 26.52
CA TRP A 227 15.41 2.77 27.08
C TRP A 227 15.92 2.45 28.48
N GLN A 228 17.23 2.61 28.65
CA GLN A 228 17.94 2.41 29.89
C GLN A 228 18.50 3.76 30.32
N ALA A 229 17.85 4.37 31.30
CA ALA A 229 18.32 5.62 31.88
C ALA A 229 19.65 5.41 32.60
N ALA A 230 20.55 6.38 32.46
CA ALA A 230 21.80 6.45 33.23
C ALA A 230 21.60 7.07 34.61
#